data_AF-A0A2N4UWP0-F1
#
_entry.id   AF-A0A2N4UWP0-F1
#
_cell.length_a   1.000
_cell.length_b   1.000
_cell.length_c   1.000
_cell.angle_alpha   90.00
_cell.angle_beta   90.00
_cell.angle_gamma   90.00
#
_symmetry.space_group_name_H-M   'P 1'
#
loop_
_entity.id
_entity.type
_entity.pdbx_description
1 polymer ?
#
loop_
_entity_poly.entity_id
_entity_poly.type
_entity_poly.pdbx_seq_one_letter_code
_entity_poly.pdbx_strand_id
1 'polypeptide(L)'
;MTTQITTQQSIFDFSSELNTSIQVQKNPIKVKKSIQKTNVINLVETDTCVLSETIKNSKVIVKTDYKNASSSLPDHHLLLCDGFNGKTDTLTLNWTEDDINKLWTGMLTEYFSLLNYAKETSSDRQDILRWMSTDSFDVVCTHLNLNANDLRIGLFQALDNKDRERKLDTINNGILTFNRSVKSMMLDLQITSKELNSRFNINKLSNSFITRITKCKQSKKKKEFINDVNSQEFKNYCMSINLNSSAVINKVNDALGKINTGELEEINSDFGYQRFTRHSLEDFIS
;
A
#
# COMPACT_ATOMS: atom_id res chain seq x y z
N MET A 1 7.91 17.62 -47.63
CA MET A 1 8.42 16.94 -46.42
C MET A 1 7.49 17.32 -45.28
N THR A 2 6.63 16.38 -44.89
CA THR A 2 5.57 16.60 -43.91
C THR A 2 6.11 16.26 -42.53
N THR A 3 6.37 17.28 -41.71
CA THR A 3 6.85 17.12 -40.34
C THR A 3 5.70 16.59 -39.49
N GLN A 4 5.75 15.32 -39.10
CA GLN A 4 4.86 14.78 -38.08
C GLN A 4 5.23 15.41 -36.73
N ILE A 5 4.32 16.22 -36.19
CA ILE A 5 4.39 16.69 -34.81
C ILE A 5 3.81 15.56 -33.97
N THR A 6 4.67 14.83 -33.26
CA THR A 6 4.26 13.89 -32.22
C THR A 6 3.63 14.70 -31.09
N THR A 7 2.31 14.60 -30.92
CA THR A 7 1.62 15.12 -29.74
C THR A 7 2.10 14.37 -28.50
N GLN A 8 2.95 15.01 -27.70
CA GLN A 8 3.25 14.56 -26.33
C GLN A 8 2.02 14.89 -25.46
N GLN A 9 1.42 13.86 -24.85
CA GLN A 9 0.33 14.03 -23.86
C GLN A 9 0.88 14.69 -22.60
N SER A 10 0.09 15.55 -21.97
CA SER A 10 0.51 16.26 -20.75
C SER A 10 0.65 15.30 -19.58
N ILE A 11 1.63 15.54 -18.71
CA ILE A 11 1.76 14.82 -17.44
C ILE A 11 0.61 15.18 -16.47
N PHE A 12 -0.13 16.26 -16.75
CA PHE A 12 -1.27 16.74 -15.97
C PHE A 12 -2.61 16.67 -16.72
N ASP A 13 -2.70 15.90 -17.81
CA ASP A 13 -3.98 15.68 -18.50
C ASP A 13 -4.90 14.84 -17.60
N PHE A 14 -5.70 15.51 -16.78
CA PHE A 14 -6.84 14.94 -16.09
C PHE A 14 -8.02 14.91 -17.07
N SER A 15 -8.29 13.77 -17.69
CA SER A 15 -9.48 13.57 -18.52
C SER A 15 -10.74 13.70 -17.65
N SER A 16 -11.45 14.81 -17.80
CA SER A 16 -12.79 15.00 -17.24
C SER A 16 -13.83 14.18 -18.03
N GLU A 17 -13.85 12.87 -17.85
CA GLU A 17 -14.95 12.03 -18.32
C GLU A 17 -15.55 11.22 -17.18
N LEU A 18 -16.40 11.90 -16.40
CA LEU A 18 -17.38 11.30 -15.52
C LEU A 18 -18.77 11.80 -15.95
N ASN A 19 -19.35 11.11 -16.93
CA ASN A 19 -20.79 11.15 -17.16
C ASN A 19 -21.45 10.24 -16.11
N THR A 20 -21.89 10.80 -15.00
CA THR A 20 -23.17 10.44 -14.37
C THR A 20 -23.66 11.55 -13.46
N SER A 21 -24.94 11.86 -13.60
CA SER A 21 -25.68 13.01 -13.10
C SER A 21 -25.57 13.26 -11.59
N ILE A 22 -24.92 14.37 -11.22
CA ILE A 22 -25.21 15.10 -9.99
C ILE A 22 -25.37 16.57 -10.39
N GLN A 23 -26.56 17.13 -10.20
CA GLN A 23 -26.79 18.56 -10.37
C GLN A 23 -26.05 19.31 -9.26
N VAL A 24 -24.83 19.76 -9.55
CA VAL A 24 -24.14 20.81 -8.80
C VAL A 24 -23.91 21.97 -9.76
N GLN A 25 -24.20 23.18 -9.30
CA GLN A 25 -24.21 24.41 -10.09
C GLN A 25 -22.96 24.55 -10.97
N LYS A 26 -23.20 24.61 -12.29
CA LYS A 26 -22.21 24.91 -13.31
C LYS A 26 -21.64 26.32 -13.08
N ASN A 27 -20.42 26.40 -12.56
CA ASN A 27 -19.53 27.50 -12.92
C ASN A 27 -18.68 27.04 -14.11
N PRO A 28 -18.75 27.70 -15.27
CA PRO A 28 -18.03 27.27 -16.46
C PRO A 28 -16.53 27.56 -16.29
N ILE A 29 -15.72 26.51 -16.25
CA ILE A 29 -14.27 26.61 -16.49
C ILE A 29 -14.10 27.16 -17.91
N LYS A 30 -13.69 28.43 -18.01
CA LYS A 30 -13.40 29.06 -19.31
C LYS A 30 -12.01 28.65 -19.76
N VAL A 31 -11.91 27.58 -20.53
CA VAL A 31 -10.72 27.27 -21.32
C VAL A 31 -10.62 28.30 -22.46
N LYS A 32 -9.85 29.37 -22.26
CA LYS A 32 -9.49 30.29 -23.35
C LYS A 32 -8.21 29.79 -24.03
N LYS A 33 -8.35 29.20 -25.22
CA LYS A 33 -7.23 29.07 -26.16
C LYS A 33 -6.91 30.44 -26.75
N SER A 34 -5.95 31.16 -26.19
CA SER A 34 -5.35 32.34 -26.84
C SER A 34 -4.06 31.95 -27.54
N ILE A 35 -4.04 32.05 -28.87
CA ILE A 35 -2.83 31.92 -29.67
C ILE A 35 -2.05 33.23 -29.55
N GLN A 36 -1.02 33.24 -28.69
CA GLN A 36 0.08 34.21 -28.73
C GLN A 36 1.41 33.46 -28.57
N LYS A 37 2.46 34.01 -29.20
CA LYS A 37 3.81 33.43 -29.38
C LYS A 37 4.57 33.16 -28.07
N THR A 38 4.08 32.24 -27.27
CA THR A 38 4.80 31.58 -26.18
C THR A 38 4.51 30.10 -26.30
N ASN A 39 5.55 29.27 -26.28
CA ASN A 39 5.48 27.80 -26.37
C ASN A 39 4.82 27.20 -25.11
N VAL A 40 3.65 27.67 -24.71
CA VAL A 40 2.87 27.14 -23.58
C VAL A 40 2.08 25.94 -24.09
N ILE A 41 2.36 24.77 -23.54
CA ILE A 41 1.69 23.51 -23.87
C ILE A 41 0.39 23.42 -23.07
N ASN A 42 0.48 23.67 -21.76
CA ASN A 42 -0.65 23.61 -20.84
C ASN A 42 -0.61 24.78 -19.86
N LEU A 43 -1.80 25.24 -19.49
CA LEU A 43 -2.01 26.28 -18.50
C LEU A 43 -3.22 25.88 -17.65
N VAL A 44 -2.98 25.67 -16.36
CA VAL A 44 -4.01 25.37 -15.37
C VAL A 44 -4.03 26.52 -14.37
N GLU A 45 -5.16 27.22 -14.27
CA GLU A 45 -5.33 28.34 -13.36
C GLU A 45 -6.43 28.00 -12.34
N THR A 46 -6.08 28.16 -11.07
CA THR A 46 -7.00 28.16 -9.93
C THR A 46 -7.06 29.56 -9.34
N ASP A 47 -7.95 29.78 -8.37
CA ASP A 47 -8.10 31.08 -7.70
C ASP A 47 -6.81 31.56 -7.00
N THR A 48 -5.91 30.64 -6.65
CA THR A 48 -4.69 30.92 -5.88
C THR A 48 -3.40 30.69 -6.67
N CYS A 49 -3.46 29.97 -7.79
CA CYS A 49 -2.27 29.41 -8.41
C CYS A 49 -2.43 29.25 -9.93
N VAL A 50 -1.37 29.56 -10.67
CA VAL A 50 -1.23 29.27 -12.11
C VAL A 50 -0.11 28.27 -12.30
N LEU A 51 -0.42 27.09 -12.81
CA LEU A 51 0.56 26.13 -13.30
C LEU A 51 0.67 26.28 -14.82
N SER A 52 1.88 26.48 -15.31
CA SER A 52 2.20 26.62 -16.72
C SER A 52 3.25 25.60 -17.13
N GLU A 53 3.02 24.96 -18.26
CA GLU A 53 3.94 24.02 -18.88
C GLU A 53 4.40 24.63 -20.20
N THR A 54 5.71 24.79 -20.38
CA THR A 54 6.28 25.42 -21.59
C THR A 54 7.38 24.57 -22.22
N ILE A 55 7.49 24.58 -23.55
CA ILE A 55 8.63 23.98 -24.25
C ILE A 55 9.70 25.04 -24.50
N LYS A 56 10.88 24.83 -23.92
CA LYS A 56 12.07 25.63 -24.22
C LYS A 56 13.23 24.69 -24.53
N ASN A 57 13.86 24.87 -25.68
CA ASN A 57 14.99 24.05 -26.14
C ASN A 57 14.70 22.53 -26.10
N SER A 58 13.51 22.12 -26.56
CA SER A 58 13.03 20.73 -26.53
C SER A 58 12.92 20.10 -25.14
N LYS A 59 12.92 20.91 -24.08
CA LYS A 59 12.62 20.47 -22.71
C LYS A 59 11.32 21.09 -22.23
N VAL A 60 10.55 20.30 -21.49
CA VAL A 60 9.38 20.76 -20.76
C VAL A 60 9.86 21.51 -19.51
N ILE A 61 9.37 22.74 -19.33
CA ILE A 61 9.58 23.56 -18.15
C ILE A 61 8.22 23.75 -17.50
N VAL A 62 8.06 23.22 -16.29
CA VAL A 62 6.86 23.40 -15.48
C VAL A 62 7.13 24.50 -14.46
N LYS A 63 6.20 25.45 -14.39
CA LYS A 63 6.28 26.59 -13.49
C LYS A 63 4.96 26.81 -12.79
N THR A 64 5.00 27.00 -11.49
CA THR A 64 3.84 27.29 -10.66
C THR A 64 3.97 28.68 -10.07
N ASP A 65 2.99 29.54 -10.30
CA ASP A 65 2.93 30.91 -9.80
C ASP A 65 1.73 31.07 -8.86
N TYR A 66 2.00 31.28 -7.57
CA TYR A 66 1.00 31.61 -6.58
C TYR A 66 0.82 33.13 -6.50
N LYS A 67 -0.43 33.58 -6.52
CA LYS A 67 -0.81 34.97 -6.24
C LYS A 67 -1.37 35.04 -4.82
N ASN A 68 -1.06 36.11 -4.09
CA ASN A 68 -1.41 36.25 -2.67
C ASN A 68 -0.90 35.05 -1.85
N ALA A 69 0.38 34.69 -2.01
CA ALA A 69 0.93 33.45 -1.46
C ALA A 69 0.83 33.39 0.08
N SER A 70 0.96 34.53 0.77
CA SER A 70 0.75 34.66 2.22
C SER A 70 -0.65 34.21 2.69
N SER A 71 -1.66 34.34 1.83
CA SER A 71 -3.04 33.95 2.15
C SER A 71 -3.34 32.47 1.91
N SER A 72 -2.48 31.78 1.17
CA SER A 72 -2.75 30.41 0.66
C SER A 72 -1.74 29.38 1.14
N LEU A 73 -0.58 29.81 1.65
CA LEU A 73 0.49 28.93 2.11
C LEU A 73 0.95 29.33 3.53
N PRO A 74 1.43 28.38 4.34
CA PRO A 74 1.96 28.69 5.67
C PRO A 74 3.19 29.62 5.62
N ASP A 75 3.30 30.54 6.57
CA ASP A 75 4.40 31.52 6.64
C ASP A 75 5.80 30.89 6.58
N HIS A 76 5.99 29.75 7.25
CA HIS A 76 7.26 29.05 7.26
C HIS A 76 7.65 28.48 5.88
N HIS A 77 6.70 28.14 5.02
CA HIS A 77 7.00 27.75 3.64
C HIS A 77 7.47 28.95 2.82
N LEU A 78 6.88 30.12 3.03
CA LEU A 78 7.22 31.34 2.29
C LEU A 78 8.61 31.86 2.67
N LEU A 79 9.00 31.73 3.94
CA LEU A 79 10.32 32.13 4.43
C LEU A 79 11.46 31.24 3.93
N LEU A 80 11.16 29.98 3.60
CA LEU A 80 12.14 28.99 3.16
C LEU A 80 12.22 28.84 1.63
N CYS A 81 11.33 29.50 0.89
CA CYS A 81 11.30 29.43 -0.56
C CYS A 81 11.94 30.68 -1.20
N ASP A 82 13.09 30.50 -1.84
CA ASP A 82 13.80 31.57 -2.56
C ASP A 82 12.95 32.24 -3.68
N GLY A 83 11.90 31.57 -4.14
CA GLY A 83 10.96 32.07 -5.14
C GLY A 83 9.88 33.01 -4.61
N PHE A 84 9.81 33.27 -3.29
CA PHE A 84 8.81 34.15 -2.70
C PHE A 84 9.25 35.62 -2.74
N ASN A 85 8.36 36.49 -3.24
CA ASN A 85 8.55 37.93 -3.21
C ASN A 85 7.51 38.59 -2.29
N GLY A 86 7.94 38.93 -1.08
CA GLY A 86 7.07 39.58 -0.07
C GLY A 86 6.58 40.99 -0.43
N LYS A 87 7.15 41.65 -1.47
CA LYS A 87 6.64 42.96 -1.93
C LYS A 87 5.41 42.84 -2.82
N THR A 88 5.35 41.77 -3.62
CA THR A 88 4.23 41.50 -4.54
C THR A 88 3.30 40.40 -4.03
N ASP A 89 3.66 39.77 -2.91
CA ASP A 89 2.99 38.61 -2.33
C ASP A 89 2.80 37.46 -3.34
N THR A 90 3.86 37.17 -4.09
CA THR A 90 3.86 36.12 -5.13
C THR A 90 4.95 35.10 -4.85
N LEU A 91 4.63 33.82 -5.00
CA LEU A 91 5.60 32.73 -4.96
C LEU A 91 5.69 32.07 -6.33
N THR A 92 6.90 32.01 -6.90
CA THR A 92 7.19 31.29 -8.13
C THR A 92 8.01 30.05 -7.84
N LEU A 93 7.50 28.88 -8.23
CA LEU A 93 8.23 27.61 -8.19
C LEU A 93 8.55 27.19 -9.62
N ASN A 94 9.84 26.97 -9.90
CA ASN A 94 10.28 26.37 -11.15
C ASN A 94 10.59 24.91 -10.87
N TRP A 95 9.85 24.00 -11.50
CA TRP A 95 10.02 22.58 -11.30
C TRP A 95 11.02 22.06 -12.32
N THR A 96 12.09 21.44 -11.82
CA THR A 96 12.97 20.64 -12.67
C THR A 96 12.33 19.28 -12.94
N GLU A 97 12.80 18.59 -13.98
CA GLU A 97 12.40 17.20 -14.24
C GLU A 97 12.71 16.28 -13.05
N ASP A 98 13.81 16.53 -12.35
CA ASP A 98 14.18 15.81 -11.12
C ASP A 98 13.18 16.06 -9.98
N ASP A 99 12.71 17.30 -9.80
CA ASP A 99 11.69 17.64 -8.80
C ASP A 99 10.36 16.94 -9.09
N ILE A 100 9.97 16.90 -10.37
CA ILE A 100 8.74 16.23 -10.83
C ILE A 100 8.86 14.71 -10.61
N ASN A 101 10.00 14.12 -10.97
CA ASN A 101 10.27 12.70 -10.74
C ASN A 101 10.22 12.35 -9.25
N LYS A 102 10.84 13.18 -8.39
CA LYS A 102 10.80 13.02 -6.94
C LYS A 102 9.39 13.14 -6.37
N LEU A 103 8.61 14.10 -6.85
CA LEU A 103 7.22 14.28 -6.44
C LEU A 103 6.38 13.03 -6.76
N TRP A 104 6.45 12.56 -8.01
CA TRP A 104 5.69 11.38 -8.43
C TRP A 104 6.15 10.09 -7.75
N THR A 105 7.45 9.90 -7.62
CA THR A 105 8.02 8.75 -6.90
C THR A 105 7.62 8.78 -5.43
N GLY A 106 7.66 9.95 -4.79
CA GLY A 106 7.22 10.14 -3.41
C GLY A 106 5.74 9.83 -3.22
N MET A 107 4.89 10.32 -4.13
CA MET A 107 3.45 10.04 -4.10
C MET A 107 3.15 8.54 -4.26
N LEU A 108 3.79 7.87 -5.23
CA LEU A 108 3.63 6.42 -5.42
C LEU A 108 4.11 5.63 -4.19
N THR A 109 5.25 6.02 -3.62
CA THR A 109 5.81 5.37 -2.42
C THR A 109 4.87 5.51 -1.23
N GLU A 110 4.32 6.71 -1.01
CA GLU A 110 3.35 6.97 0.05
C GLU A 110 2.07 6.15 -0.14
N TYR A 111 1.53 6.11 -1.36
CA TYR A 111 0.31 5.36 -1.66
C TYR A 111 0.51 3.85 -1.47
N PHE A 112 1.64 3.30 -1.92
CA PHE A 112 1.96 1.89 -1.68
C PHE A 112 2.22 1.60 -0.20
N SER A 113 2.82 2.53 0.54
CA SER A 113 2.96 2.45 1.99
C SER A 113 1.60 2.40 2.68
N LEU A 114 0.66 3.30 2.33
CA LEU A 114 -0.69 3.30 2.87
C LEU A 114 -1.42 1.98 2.58
N LEU A 115 -1.35 1.51 1.34
CA LEU A 115 -1.94 0.23 0.94
C LEU A 115 -1.38 -0.97 1.73
N ASN A 116 -0.13 -0.90 2.19
CA ASN A 116 0.45 -1.97 3.00
C ASN A 116 -0.27 -2.17 4.34
N TYR A 117 -0.85 -1.11 4.90
CA TYR A 117 -1.51 -1.12 6.21
C TYR A 117 -3.04 -1.01 6.12
N ALA A 118 -3.56 -0.53 4.99
CA ALA A 118 -4.97 -0.32 4.76
C ALA A 118 -5.79 -1.63 4.80
N LYS A 119 -6.97 -1.58 5.41
CA LYS A 119 -7.93 -2.69 5.45
C LYS A 119 -8.71 -2.74 4.13
N GLU A 120 -9.29 -3.90 3.81
CA GLU A 120 -10.15 -4.07 2.61
C GLU A 120 -11.27 -3.00 2.52
N THR A 121 -11.81 -2.61 3.67
CA THR A 121 -12.92 -1.65 3.79
C THR A 121 -12.49 -0.20 4.01
N SER A 122 -11.19 0.12 4.07
CA SER A 122 -10.77 1.52 4.31
C SER A 122 -10.98 2.41 3.10
N SER A 123 -11.44 3.64 3.31
CA SER A 123 -11.58 4.67 2.28
C SER A 123 -10.30 4.86 1.48
N ASP A 124 -9.17 4.96 2.18
CA ASP A 124 -7.87 5.27 1.57
C ASP A 124 -7.48 4.21 0.52
N ARG A 125 -7.68 2.93 0.84
CA ARG A 125 -7.47 1.84 -0.12
C ARG A 125 -8.36 2.00 -1.35
N GLN A 126 -9.64 2.28 -1.15
CA GLN A 126 -10.59 2.42 -2.26
C GLN A 126 -10.25 3.61 -3.15
N ASP A 127 -9.85 4.74 -2.55
CA ASP A 127 -9.46 5.94 -3.28
C ASP A 127 -8.16 5.72 -4.07
N ILE A 128 -7.15 5.07 -3.48
CA ILE A 128 -5.90 4.75 -4.19
C ILE A 128 -6.16 3.78 -5.34
N LEU A 129 -6.92 2.70 -5.12
CA LEU A 129 -7.24 1.73 -6.17
C LEU A 129 -8.08 2.37 -7.29
N ARG A 130 -8.99 3.28 -6.96
CA ARG A 130 -9.74 4.06 -7.94
C ARG A 130 -8.80 4.93 -8.77
N TRP A 131 -7.88 5.66 -8.12
CA TRP A 131 -6.89 6.48 -8.83
C TRP A 131 -6.00 5.65 -9.76
N MET A 132 -5.52 4.48 -9.31
CA MET A 132 -4.73 3.57 -10.14
C MET A 132 -5.47 3.05 -11.38
N SER A 133 -6.80 3.13 -11.37
CA SER A 133 -7.65 2.74 -12.50
C SER A 133 -7.86 3.89 -13.51
N THR A 134 -7.24 5.05 -13.31
CA THR A 134 -7.38 6.23 -14.18
C THR A 134 -6.19 6.41 -15.12
N ASP A 135 -6.42 7.11 -16.23
CA ASP A 135 -5.38 7.50 -17.20
C ASP A 135 -4.26 8.32 -16.55
N SER A 136 -4.57 9.09 -15.50
CA SER A 136 -3.57 9.86 -14.76
C SER A 136 -2.50 8.97 -14.12
N PHE A 137 -2.86 7.75 -13.71
CA PHE A 137 -1.86 6.78 -13.22
C PHE A 137 -0.97 6.27 -14.36
N ASP A 138 -1.53 6.00 -15.54
CA ASP A 138 -0.77 5.55 -16.71
C ASP A 138 0.23 6.62 -17.19
N VAL A 139 -0.19 7.88 -17.15
CA VAL A 139 0.66 9.04 -17.46
C VAL A 139 1.83 9.14 -16.48
N VAL A 140 1.57 9.03 -15.17
CA VAL A 140 2.62 9.05 -14.14
C VAL A 140 3.59 7.88 -14.30
N CYS A 141 3.06 6.67 -14.56
CA CYS A 141 3.90 5.49 -14.81
C CYS A 141 4.78 5.67 -16.04
N THR A 142 4.21 6.15 -17.15
CA THR A 142 4.95 6.42 -18.38
C THR A 142 6.07 7.43 -18.15
N HIS A 143 5.79 8.49 -17.39
CA HIS A 143 6.78 9.50 -17.05
C HIS A 143 7.96 8.93 -16.25
N LEU A 144 7.68 8.00 -15.34
CA LEU A 144 8.68 7.32 -14.51
C LEU A 144 9.29 6.08 -15.18
N ASN A 145 8.99 5.81 -16.46
CA ASN A 145 9.38 4.60 -17.18
C ASN A 145 8.94 3.29 -16.50
N LEU A 146 7.75 3.29 -15.91
CA LEU A 146 7.12 2.15 -15.24
C LEU A 146 6.04 1.52 -16.10
N ASN A 147 5.86 0.20 -16.00
CA ASN A 147 4.72 -0.48 -16.59
C ASN A 147 3.51 -0.44 -15.65
N ALA A 148 2.53 0.40 -15.97
CA ALA A 148 1.32 0.56 -15.17
C ALA A 148 0.53 -0.75 -15.00
N ASN A 149 0.50 -1.61 -16.02
CA ASN A 149 -0.23 -2.87 -15.95
C ASN A 149 0.44 -3.88 -15.02
N ASP A 150 1.76 -3.98 -15.08
CA ASP A 150 2.52 -4.87 -14.19
C ASP A 150 2.38 -4.41 -12.73
N LEU A 151 2.42 -3.10 -12.48
CA LEU A 151 2.17 -2.53 -11.15
C LEU A 151 0.76 -2.85 -10.64
N ARG A 152 -0.27 -2.69 -11.47
CA ARG A 152 -1.65 -3.05 -11.09
C ARG A 152 -1.75 -4.53 -10.72
N ILE A 153 -1.25 -5.41 -11.59
CA ILE A 153 -1.31 -6.87 -11.37
C ILE A 153 -0.56 -7.25 -10.09
N GLY A 154 0.69 -6.79 -9.94
CA GLY A 154 1.52 -7.09 -8.78
C GLY A 154 0.90 -6.57 -7.48
N LEU A 155 0.35 -5.36 -7.50
CA LEU A 155 -0.32 -4.79 -6.34
C LEU A 155 -1.58 -5.56 -5.95
N PHE A 156 -2.47 -5.87 -6.90
CA PHE A 156 -3.69 -6.63 -6.59
C PHE A 156 -3.35 -8.01 -6.00
N GLN A 157 -2.37 -8.71 -6.57
CA GLN A 157 -1.89 -9.98 -6.02
C GLN A 157 -1.32 -9.81 -4.59
N ALA A 158 -0.53 -8.76 -4.36
CA ALA A 158 0.02 -8.48 -3.03
C ALA A 158 -1.07 -8.17 -1.99
N LEU A 159 -2.07 -7.37 -2.37
CA LEU A 159 -3.20 -7.03 -1.50
C LEU A 159 -4.06 -8.25 -1.19
N ASP A 160 -4.38 -9.09 -2.18
CA ASP A 160 -5.14 -10.32 -1.98
C ASP A 160 -4.43 -11.28 -1.02
N ASN A 161 -3.12 -11.43 -1.18
CA ASN A 161 -2.32 -12.25 -0.27
C ASN A 161 -2.33 -11.70 1.16
N LYS A 162 -2.22 -10.38 1.33
CA LYS A 162 -2.30 -9.74 2.64
C LYS A 162 -3.65 -9.90 3.31
N ASP A 163 -4.74 -9.74 2.56
CA ASP A 163 -6.08 -9.90 3.12
C ASP A 163 -6.35 -11.36 3.49
N ARG A 164 -5.89 -12.32 2.67
CA ARG A 164 -5.92 -13.74 3.03
C ARG A 164 -5.12 -14.02 4.30
N GLU A 165 -3.95 -13.43 4.46
CA GLU A 165 -3.13 -13.60 5.66
C GLU A 165 -3.84 -13.04 6.91
N ARG A 166 -4.43 -11.84 6.83
CA ARG A 166 -5.20 -11.25 7.94
C ARG A 166 -6.42 -12.09 8.31
N LYS A 167 -7.11 -12.66 7.31
CA LYS A 167 -8.23 -13.59 7.50
C LYS A 167 -7.75 -14.85 8.24
N LEU A 168 -6.63 -15.45 7.80
CA LEU A 168 -6.00 -16.59 8.49
C LEU A 168 -5.56 -16.25 9.92
N ASP A 169 -5.04 -15.06 10.17
CA ASP A 169 -4.64 -14.63 11.52
C ASP A 169 -5.83 -14.51 12.46
N THR A 170 -6.97 -14.05 11.95
CA THR A 170 -8.23 -14.03 12.70
C THR A 170 -8.64 -15.45 13.10
N ILE A 171 -8.56 -16.41 12.16
CA ILE A 171 -8.84 -17.82 12.41
C ILE A 171 -7.87 -18.41 13.44
N ASN A 172 -6.56 -18.18 13.27
CA ASN A 172 -5.53 -18.70 14.16
C ASN A 172 -5.70 -18.17 15.59
N ASN A 173 -6.04 -16.89 15.76
CA ASN A 173 -6.34 -16.32 17.08
C ASN A 173 -7.56 -16.99 17.74
N GLY A 174 -8.59 -17.31 16.94
CA GLY A 174 -9.72 -18.11 17.40
C GLY A 174 -9.29 -19.52 17.85
N ILE A 175 -8.41 -20.18 17.09
CA ILE A 175 -7.90 -21.52 17.43
C ILE A 175 -7.08 -21.50 18.72
N LEU A 176 -6.21 -20.50 18.91
CA LEU A 176 -5.40 -20.33 20.13
C LEU A 176 -6.27 -20.18 21.39
N THR A 177 -7.53 -19.74 21.23
CA THR A 177 -8.47 -19.49 22.32
C THR A 177 -9.62 -20.51 22.36
N PHE A 178 -9.55 -21.57 21.54
CA PHE A 178 -10.58 -22.61 21.45
C PHE A 178 -11.97 -22.03 21.12
N ASN A 179 -12.02 -20.97 20.32
CA ASN A 179 -13.26 -20.29 20.01
C ASN A 179 -14.17 -21.19 19.13
N ARG A 180 -15.38 -21.45 19.63
CA ARG A 180 -16.37 -22.33 18.98
C ARG A 180 -16.88 -21.79 17.64
N SER A 181 -16.79 -20.47 17.40
CA SER A 181 -17.22 -19.85 16.14
C SER A 181 -16.16 -19.91 15.03
N VAL A 182 -14.97 -20.48 15.25
CA VAL A 182 -13.95 -20.58 14.19
C VAL A 182 -14.48 -21.30 12.96
N LYS A 183 -15.30 -22.34 13.13
CA LYS A 183 -15.88 -23.05 11.99
C LYS A 183 -16.77 -22.16 11.12
N SER A 184 -17.60 -21.31 11.73
CA SER A 184 -18.43 -20.36 10.98
C SER A 184 -17.58 -19.23 10.39
N MET A 185 -16.60 -18.71 11.14
CA MET A 185 -15.66 -17.70 10.62
C MET A 185 -14.89 -18.19 9.40
N MET A 186 -14.49 -19.46 9.36
CA MET A 186 -13.81 -20.04 8.19
C MET A 186 -14.70 -20.01 6.95
N LEU A 187 -16.01 -20.27 7.11
CA LEU A 187 -16.98 -20.19 6.01
C LEU A 187 -17.17 -18.74 5.57
N ASP A 188 -17.36 -17.82 6.52
CA ASP A 188 -17.59 -16.40 6.24
C ASP A 188 -16.38 -15.75 5.54
N LEU A 189 -15.16 -16.13 5.97
CA LEU A 189 -13.90 -15.62 5.42
C LEU A 189 -13.38 -16.44 4.23
N GLN A 190 -14.12 -17.47 3.80
CA GLN A 190 -13.78 -18.36 2.69
C GLN A 190 -12.41 -19.04 2.83
N ILE A 191 -12.00 -19.36 4.07
CA ILE A 191 -10.75 -20.07 4.34
C ILE A 191 -10.97 -21.57 4.15
N THR A 192 -10.20 -22.15 3.22
CA THR A 192 -10.29 -23.58 2.95
C THR A 192 -9.52 -24.41 3.99
N SER A 193 -9.90 -25.68 4.13
CA SER A 193 -9.13 -26.65 4.94
C SER A 193 -7.69 -26.82 4.42
N LYS A 194 -7.49 -26.68 3.10
CA LYS A 194 -6.15 -26.74 2.48
C LYS A 194 -5.26 -25.58 2.93
N GLU A 195 -5.80 -24.36 2.97
CA GLU A 195 -5.06 -23.17 3.45
C GLU A 195 -4.76 -23.29 4.94
N LEU A 196 -5.75 -23.73 5.74
CA LEU A 196 -5.59 -23.94 7.17
C LEU A 196 -4.49 -24.96 7.50
N ASN A 197 -4.40 -26.04 6.71
CA ASN A 197 -3.39 -27.09 6.86
C ASN A 197 -2.11 -26.85 6.05
N SER A 198 -1.96 -25.68 5.44
CA SER A 198 -0.72 -25.36 4.73
C SER A 198 0.48 -25.40 5.69
N ARG A 199 1.64 -25.84 5.19
CA ARG A 199 2.89 -25.87 5.99
C ARG A 199 3.16 -24.51 6.65
N PHE A 200 2.90 -23.43 5.92
CA PHE A 200 3.03 -22.06 6.41
C PHE A 200 2.09 -21.77 7.59
N ASN A 201 0.79 -22.03 7.44
CA ASN A 201 -0.17 -21.75 8.50
C ASN A 201 0.05 -22.62 9.74
N ILE A 202 0.37 -23.90 9.56
CA ILE A 202 0.74 -24.79 10.66
C ILE A 202 1.94 -24.25 11.42
N ASN A 203 2.99 -23.80 10.72
CA ASN A 203 4.15 -23.17 11.35
C ASN A 203 3.74 -21.92 12.14
N LYS A 204 2.95 -21.02 11.54
CA LYS A 204 2.51 -19.77 12.16
C LYS A 204 1.68 -20.01 13.43
N LEU A 205 0.76 -20.98 13.37
CA LEU A 205 -0.08 -21.38 14.50
C LEU A 205 0.75 -22.03 15.61
N SER A 206 1.63 -22.99 15.29
CA SER A 206 2.53 -23.61 16.25
C SER A 206 3.42 -22.57 16.94
N ASN A 207 4.00 -21.63 16.18
CA ASN A 207 4.82 -20.55 16.73
C ASN A 207 4.03 -19.63 17.67
N SER A 208 2.75 -19.40 17.39
CA SER A 208 1.88 -18.62 18.28
C SER A 208 1.63 -19.35 19.60
N PHE A 209 1.40 -20.67 19.57
CA PHE A 209 1.33 -21.48 20.79
C PHE A 209 2.65 -21.45 21.57
N ILE A 210 3.78 -21.69 20.89
CA ILE A 210 5.12 -21.65 21.50
C ILE A 210 5.35 -20.30 22.18
N THR A 211 5.11 -19.20 21.46
CA THR A 211 5.27 -17.84 21.98
C THR A 211 4.42 -17.59 23.22
N ARG A 212 3.16 -18.05 23.22
CA ARG A 212 2.26 -17.92 24.37
C ARG A 212 2.76 -18.72 25.57
N ILE A 213 3.30 -19.92 25.35
CA ILE A 213 3.86 -20.79 26.40
C ILE A 213 5.17 -20.21 26.95
N THR A 214 6.09 -19.77 26.08
CA THR A 214 7.41 -19.29 26.48
C THR A 214 7.37 -17.93 27.16
N LYS A 215 6.48 -17.01 26.73
CA LYS A 215 6.29 -15.71 27.39
C LYS A 215 5.54 -15.81 28.72
N CYS A 216 4.95 -16.97 29.05
CA CYS A 216 4.24 -17.14 30.31
C CYS A 216 5.22 -17.29 31.49
N LYS A 217 5.26 -16.28 32.37
CA LYS A 217 6.13 -16.28 33.57
C LYS A 217 5.64 -17.23 34.67
N GLN A 218 4.34 -17.53 34.72
CA GLN A 218 3.74 -18.32 35.79
C GLN A 218 3.82 -19.82 35.46
N SER A 219 4.66 -20.56 36.18
CA SER A 219 4.92 -21.99 35.94
C SER A 219 3.64 -22.84 35.88
N LYS A 220 2.67 -22.59 36.77
CA LYS A 220 1.38 -23.31 36.78
C LYS A 220 0.59 -23.07 35.48
N LYS A 221 0.40 -21.81 35.08
CA LYS A 221 -0.29 -21.45 33.83
C LYS A 221 0.45 -21.93 32.59
N LYS A 222 1.78 -21.94 32.62
CA LYS A 222 2.60 -22.48 31.53
C LYS A 222 2.31 -23.97 31.33
N LYS A 223 2.23 -24.76 32.41
CA LYS A 223 1.83 -26.17 32.36
C LYS A 223 0.40 -26.35 31.85
N GLU A 224 -0.53 -25.49 32.26
CA GLU A 224 -1.90 -25.49 31.75
C GLU A 224 -1.92 -25.30 30.22
N PHE A 225 -1.23 -24.30 29.66
CA PHE A 225 -1.16 -24.12 28.21
C PHE A 225 -0.54 -25.31 27.46
N ILE A 226 0.49 -25.94 28.03
CA ILE A 226 1.09 -27.15 27.43
C ILE A 226 0.07 -28.30 27.43
N ASN A 227 -0.65 -28.48 28.53
CA ASN A 227 -1.69 -29.50 28.65
C ASN A 227 -2.85 -29.23 27.69
N ASP A 228 -3.27 -27.97 27.55
CA ASP A 228 -4.36 -27.57 26.65
C ASP A 228 -4.05 -27.97 25.21
N VAL A 229 -2.85 -27.67 24.70
CA VAL A 229 -2.41 -28.04 23.34
C VAL A 229 -2.36 -29.57 23.16
N ASN A 230 -1.96 -30.30 24.19
CA ASN A 230 -1.86 -31.77 24.15
C ASN A 230 -3.18 -32.49 24.49
N SER A 231 -4.23 -31.74 24.85
CA SER A 231 -5.49 -32.28 25.35
C SER A 231 -6.29 -33.01 24.26
N GLN A 232 -7.15 -33.94 24.69
CA GLN A 232 -8.13 -34.55 23.81
C GLN A 232 -9.16 -33.52 23.33
N GLU A 233 -9.45 -32.50 24.14
CA GLU A 233 -10.34 -31.38 23.76
C GLU A 233 -9.79 -30.63 22.56
N PHE A 234 -8.49 -30.28 22.54
CA PHE A 234 -7.86 -29.64 21.39
C PHE A 234 -7.91 -30.51 20.14
N LYS A 235 -7.64 -31.82 20.28
CA LYS A 235 -7.73 -32.76 19.15
C LYS A 235 -9.14 -32.83 18.56
N ASN A 236 -10.16 -32.92 19.42
CA ASN A 236 -11.57 -32.93 19.01
C ASN A 236 -11.97 -31.59 18.36
N TYR A 237 -11.51 -30.48 18.94
CA TYR A 237 -11.74 -29.13 18.39
C TYR A 237 -11.14 -29.01 16.99
N CYS A 238 -9.86 -29.37 16.81
CA CYS A 238 -9.19 -29.35 15.51
C CYS A 238 -9.90 -30.24 14.49
N MET A 239 -10.35 -31.44 14.90
CA MET A 239 -11.10 -32.34 14.03
C MET A 239 -12.41 -31.68 13.54
N SER A 240 -13.11 -30.93 14.39
CA SER A 240 -14.36 -30.25 14.01
C SER A 240 -14.20 -29.17 12.94
N ILE A 241 -12.99 -28.59 12.84
CA ILE A 241 -12.60 -27.55 11.87
C ILE A 241 -11.69 -28.09 10.75
N ASN A 242 -11.49 -29.42 10.69
CA ASN A 242 -10.58 -30.08 9.74
C ASN A 242 -9.12 -29.60 9.81
N LEU A 243 -8.62 -29.25 10.99
CA LEU A 243 -7.20 -28.93 11.24
C LEU A 243 -6.43 -30.20 11.65
N ASN A 244 -5.25 -30.40 11.08
CA ASN A 244 -4.31 -31.46 11.45
C ASN A 244 -3.65 -31.12 12.80
N SER A 245 -4.29 -31.54 13.89
CA SER A 245 -3.81 -31.34 15.26
C SER A 245 -2.44 -31.97 15.49
N SER A 246 -2.17 -33.15 14.95
CA SER A 246 -0.88 -33.84 15.11
C SER A 246 0.29 -33.01 14.58
N ALA A 247 0.13 -32.36 13.42
CA ALA A 247 1.17 -31.50 12.86
C ALA A 247 1.46 -30.29 13.75
N VAL A 248 0.43 -29.68 14.34
CA VAL A 248 0.59 -28.55 15.27
C VAL A 248 1.24 -29.00 16.58
N ILE A 249 0.73 -30.08 17.19
CA ILE A 249 1.18 -30.63 18.46
C ILE A 249 2.65 -31.05 18.38
N ASN A 250 3.03 -31.83 17.37
CA ASN A 250 4.40 -32.31 17.21
C ASN A 250 5.38 -31.14 17.13
N LYS A 251 5.08 -30.11 16.31
CA LYS A 251 5.92 -28.91 16.21
C LYS A 251 6.06 -28.15 17.52
N VAL A 252 4.98 -28.01 18.28
CA VAL A 252 5.02 -27.34 19.59
C VAL A 252 5.88 -28.14 20.56
N ASN A 253 5.69 -29.46 20.63
CA ASN A 253 6.42 -30.32 21.55
C ASN A 253 7.92 -30.42 21.18
N ASP A 254 8.25 -30.52 19.89
CA ASP A 254 9.64 -30.54 19.41
C ASP A 254 10.36 -29.25 19.81
N ALA A 255 9.74 -28.09 19.60
CA ALA A 255 10.32 -26.80 19.97
C ALA A 255 10.49 -26.64 21.49
N LEU A 256 9.49 -27.06 22.28
CA LEU A 256 9.57 -27.01 23.75
C LEU A 256 10.61 -28.00 24.30
N GLY A 257 10.79 -29.15 23.65
CA GLY A 257 11.83 -30.13 23.96
C GLY A 257 13.22 -29.52 23.81
N LYS A 258 13.51 -28.90 22.65
CA LYS A 258 14.77 -28.19 22.38
C LYS A 258 15.04 -27.03 23.37
N ILE A 259 14.00 -26.30 23.76
CA ILE A 259 14.11 -25.23 24.76
C ILE A 259 14.50 -25.78 26.14
N ASN A 260 14.00 -26.95 26.51
CA ASN A 260 14.31 -27.58 27.80
C ASN A 260 15.72 -28.19 27.83
N THR A 261 16.27 -28.60 26.68
CA THR A 261 17.63 -29.16 26.57
C THR A 261 18.73 -28.10 26.37
N GLY A 262 18.35 -26.83 26.18
CA GLY A 262 19.30 -25.74 25.97
C GLY A 262 19.84 -25.62 24.53
N GLU A 263 19.29 -26.40 23.58
CA GLU A 263 19.63 -26.36 22.16
C GLU A 263 18.91 -25.18 21.48
N LEU A 264 19.35 -23.95 21.78
CA LEU A 264 18.71 -22.71 21.32
C LEU A 264 19.21 -22.20 19.97
N GLU A 265 20.31 -22.74 19.42
CA GLU A 265 20.98 -22.14 18.24
C GLU A 265 20.26 -22.37 16.90
N GLU A 266 19.36 -23.35 16.79
CA GLU A 266 18.66 -23.66 15.53
C GLU A 266 17.22 -23.13 15.44
N ILE A 267 16.66 -22.57 16.51
CA ILE A 267 15.28 -22.02 16.50
C ILE A 267 15.28 -20.57 15.97
N ASN A 268 16.39 -20.07 15.41
CA ASN A 268 16.40 -18.76 14.74
C ASN A 268 16.98 -18.82 13.31
N SER A 269 17.74 -19.86 12.94
CA SER A 269 18.32 -20.01 11.60
C SER A 269 17.27 -20.41 10.55
N ASP A 270 16.28 -21.23 10.92
CA ASP A 270 15.09 -21.53 10.08
C ASP A 270 14.06 -20.38 10.06
N PHE A 271 14.23 -19.39 10.95
CA PHE A 271 13.32 -18.27 11.15
C PHE A 271 13.69 -17.04 10.33
N GLY A 272 14.84 -17.12 9.64
CA GLY A 272 15.29 -16.17 8.65
C GLY A 272 14.91 -16.55 7.21
N TYR A 273 13.81 -17.26 6.98
CA TYR A 273 13.37 -17.46 5.59
C TYR A 273 12.50 -16.33 5.10
N GLN A 274 13.19 -15.42 4.40
CA GLN A 274 12.71 -14.57 3.33
C GLN A 274 11.53 -15.19 2.58
N ARG A 275 10.33 -14.71 2.88
CA ARG A 275 9.29 -14.60 1.86
C ARG A 275 8.30 -13.51 2.16
N PHE A 276 8.86 -12.32 2.37
CA PHE A 276 8.46 -11.16 1.58
C PHE A 276 9.77 -10.42 1.37
N THR A 277 10.30 -10.45 0.15
CA THR A 277 10.97 -9.23 -0.30
C THR A 277 9.99 -8.12 0.03
N ARG A 278 10.42 -7.19 0.90
CA ARG A 278 9.76 -5.88 0.91
C ARG A 278 9.87 -5.46 -0.54
N HIS A 279 8.78 -5.57 -1.28
CA HIS A 279 8.74 -4.97 -2.59
C HIS A 279 8.80 -3.46 -2.33
N SER A 280 10.02 -2.94 -2.31
CA SER A 280 10.25 -1.54 -2.59
C SER A 280 9.82 -1.31 -4.02
N LEU A 281 9.56 -0.05 -4.37
CA LEU A 281 9.27 0.31 -5.75
C LEU A 281 10.31 -0.30 -6.72
N GLU A 282 11.56 -0.43 -6.27
CA GLU A 282 12.69 -1.01 -7.01
C GLU A 282 12.47 -2.47 -7.44
N ASP A 283 11.72 -3.27 -6.68
CA ASP A 283 11.41 -4.66 -7.02
C ASP A 283 10.44 -4.79 -8.22
N PHE A 284 9.80 -3.69 -8.61
CA PHE A 284 8.89 -3.62 -9.76
C PHE A 284 9.47 -2.78 -10.93
N ILE A 285 10.68 -2.24 -10.78
CA ILE A 285 11.33 -1.32 -11.72
C ILE A 285 12.37 -2.03 -12.62
N SER A 286 12.71 -3.30 -12.34
CA SER A 286 13.70 -4.06 -13.12
C SER A 286 13.12 -4.80 -14.33
#